data_AF-A0A151SGW2-F1
#
_entry.id   AF-A0A151SGW2-F1
#
_cell.length_a   1.000
_cell.length_b   1.000
_cell.length_c   1.000
_cell.angle_alpha   90.00
_cell.angle_beta   90.00
_cell.angle_gamma   90.00
#
_symmetry.space_group_name_H-M   'P 1'
#
loop_
_entity.id
_entity.type
_entity.pdbx_description
1 polymer ?
#
loop_
_entity_poly.entity_id
_entity_poly.type
_entity_poly.pdbx_seq_one_letter_code
_entity_poly.pdbx_strand_id
1 'polypeptide(L)' 'MLTFEGQKIQGAPYIVTKLTSLPFQQCHHSISTVDCQPSGVNACMLVFVSGNLQLAGEQHLQG' A
#
# COMPACT_ATOMS: atom_id res chain seq x y z
N MET A 1 -3.05 -12.63 -1.54
CA MET A 1 -1.94 -12.74 -0.56
C MET A 1 -1.37 -11.35 -0.38
N LEU A 2 -1.02 -10.95 0.83
CA LEU A 2 -0.29 -9.72 1.14
C LEU A 2 1.08 -10.10 1.70
N THR A 3 2.14 -9.40 1.28
CA THR A 3 3.41 -9.39 2.00
C THR A 3 3.66 -7.97 2.48
N PHE A 4 3.83 -7.78 3.79
CA PHE A 4 4.03 -6.46 4.40
C PHE A 4 5.21 -6.52 5.37
N GLU A 5 6.24 -5.70 5.16
CA GLU A 5 7.47 -5.69 5.98
C GLU A 5 8.07 -7.10 6.19
N GLY A 6 8.12 -7.90 5.11
CA GLY A 6 8.65 -9.27 5.12
C GLY A 6 7.68 -10.36 5.62
N GLN A 7 6.54 -10.00 6.22
CA GLN A 7 5.55 -10.97 6.70
C GLN A 7 4.53 -11.33 5.62
N LYS A 8 4.30 -12.63 5.39
CA LYS A 8 3.28 -13.14 4.46
C LYS A 8 1.95 -13.34 5.18
N ILE A 9 0.86 -12.77 4.64
CA ILE A 9 -0.51 -12.87 5.18
C ILE A 9 -1.46 -13.37 4.08
N GLN A 10 -2.13 -14.49 4.36
CA GLN A 10 -3.04 -15.14 3.41
C GLN A 10 -4.49 -15.01 3.85
N GLY A 11 -5.39 -14.76 2.89
CA GLY A 11 -6.83 -14.66 3.13
C GLY A 11 -7.30 -13.27 3.53
N ALA A 12 -8.46 -12.86 3.01
CA ALA A 12 -9.00 -11.51 3.22
C ALA A 12 -9.19 -11.13 4.70
N PRO A 13 -9.72 -11.99 5.60
CA PRO A 13 -9.91 -11.63 7.01
C PRO A 13 -8.59 -11.26 7.69
N TYR A 14 -7.53 -12.04 7.48
CA TYR A 14 -6.23 -11.79 8.08
C TYR A 14 -5.53 -10.57 7.49
N ILE A 15 -5.71 -10.31 6.19
CA ILE A 15 -5.19 -9.11 5.52
C ILE A 15 -5.81 -7.85 6.13
N VAL A 16 -7.14 -7.83 6.29
CA VAL A 16 -7.84 -6.70 6.92
C VAL A 16 -7.35 -6.48 8.33
N THR A 17 -7.29 -7.54 9.16
CA THR A 17 -6.78 -7.45 10.53
C THR A 17 -5.38 -6.84 10.59
N LYS A 18 -4.46 -7.26 9.71
CA LYS A 18 -3.11 -6.69 9.66
C LYS A 18 -3.14 -5.19 9.33
N LEU A 19 -3.85 -4.79 8.27
CA LEU A 19 -3.92 -3.38 7.84
C LEU A 19 -4.59 -2.48 8.90
N THR A 20 -5.64 -2.95 9.57
CA THR A 20 -6.32 -2.18 10.63
C THR A 20 -5.58 -2.18 11.96
N SER A 21 -4.62 -3.09 12.16
CA SER A 21 -3.78 -3.12 13.37
C SER A 21 -2.62 -2.10 13.35
N LEU A 22 -2.41 -1.42 12.22
CA LEU A 22 -1.36 -0.42 12.10
C LEU A 22 -1.63 0.77 13.05
N PRO A 23 -0.59 1.35 13.67
CA PRO A 23 -0.75 2.29 14.80
C PRO A 23 -1.09 3.72 14.34
N PHE A 24 -2.05 3.87 13.43
CA PHE A 24 -2.56 5.17 12.99
C PHE A 24 -4.06 5.10 12.74
N GLN A 25 -4.77 6.18 13.08
CA GLN A 25 -6.22 6.27 12.89
C GLN A 25 -6.59 6.72 11.48
N GLN A 26 -5.77 7.57 10.88
CA GLN A 26 -5.95 8.11 9.54
C GLN A 26 -4.60 8.18 8.83
N CYS A 27 -4.61 7.88 7.54
CA CYS A 27 -3.45 8.06 6.67
C CYS A 27 -3.91 8.54 5.29
N HIS A 28 -3.12 9.40 4.68
CA HIS A 28 -3.29 9.86 3.31
C HIS A 28 -2.16 9.28 2.45
N HIS A 29 -2.53 8.64 1.34
CA HIS A 29 -1.56 8.08 0.40
C HIS A 29 -1.25 9.15 -0.65
N SER A 30 -0.08 9.77 -0.55
CA SER A 30 0.42 10.71 -1.56
C SER A 30 1.19 9.92 -2.62
N ILE A 31 0.58 9.71 -3.78
CA ILE A 31 1.15 8.89 -4.85
C ILE A 31 2.15 9.72 -5.66
N SER A 32 3.36 9.20 -5.84
CA SER A 32 4.41 9.82 -6.66
C SER A 32 4.41 9.26 -8.09
N THR A 33 4.43 7.93 -8.23
CA THR A 33 4.40 7.27 -9.55
C THR A 33 3.44 6.08 -9.54
N VAL A 34 2.86 5.81 -10.71
CA VAL A 34 2.08 4.62 -11.00
C VAL A 34 2.53 4.08 -12.34
N ASP A 35 3.06 2.86 -12.34
CA ASP A 35 3.56 2.17 -13.53
C ASP A 35 2.76 0.88 -13.73
N CYS A 36 2.08 0.78 -14.88
CA CYS A 36 1.20 -0.34 -15.21
C CYS A 36 1.77 -1.12 -16.40
N GLN A 37 1.92 -2.43 -16.26
CA GLN A 37 2.40 -3.33 -17.31
C GLN A 37 1.49 -4.56 -17.44
N PRO A 38 1.30 -5.11 -18.65
CA PRO A 38 0.71 -6.44 -18.79
C PRO A 38 1.57 -7.45 -18.01
N SER A 39 0.94 -8.30 -17.19
CA SER A 39 1.71 -9.26 -16.37
C SER A 39 2.25 -10.46 -17.17
N GLY A 40 1.97 -10.53 -18.48
CA GLY A 40 2.35 -11.64 -19.35
C GLY A 40 1.57 -12.93 -19.11
N VAL A 41 0.65 -12.95 -18.13
CA VAL A 41 -0.16 -14.13 -17.76
C VAL A 41 -1.64 -13.76 -17.69
N ASN A 42 -2.51 -14.62 -18.23
CA ASN A 42 -3.97 -14.60 -18.02
C ASN A 42 -4.65 -13.22 -18.18
N ALA A 43 -4.18 -12.38 -19.11
CA ALA A 43 -4.68 -11.01 -19.30
C ALA A 43 -4.74 -10.18 -18.00
N CYS A 44 -3.82 -10.46 -17.06
CA CYS A 44 -3.69 -9.73 -15.81
C CYS A 44 -2.74 -8.53 -15.97
N MET A 45 -2.77 -7.64 -14.98
CA MET A 45 -1.96 -6.43 -14.95
C MET A 45 -1.04 -6.45 -13.72
N LEU A 46 0.22 -6.06 -13.93
CA LEU A 46 1.17 -5.77 -12.87
C LEU A 46 1.21 -4.27 -12.66
N VAL A 47 1.11 -3.83 -11.41
CA VAL A 47 1.09 -2.41 -11.05
C VAL A 47 2.13 -2.16 -9.98
N PHE A 48 3.01 -1.21 -10.25
CA PHE A 48 3.93 -0.64 -9.25
C PHE A 48 3.43 0.75 -8.86
N VAL A 49 3.36 0.99 -7.56
CA VAL A 49 2.95 2.27 -7.00
C VAL A 49 4.05 2.72 -6.05
N SER A 50 4.54 3.95 -6.21
CA SER A 50 5.47 4.60 -5.29
C SER A 50 4.84 5.86 -4.71
N GLY A 51 5.23 6.24 -3.51
CA GLY A 51 4.65 7.40 -2.85
C GLY A 51 5.02 7.48 -1.37
N ASN A 52 4.35 8.39 -0.68
CA ASN A 52 4.49 8.61 0.75
C ASN A 52 3.17 8.34 1.46
N LEU A 53 3.25 7.81 2.67
CA LEU A 53 2.12 7.72 3.58
C LEU A 53 2.20 8.89 4.56
N GLN A 54 1.20 9.77 4.55
CA GLN A 54 1.12 10.92 5.44
C GLN A 54 0.13 10.63 6.56
N LEU A 55 0.56 10.75 7.82
CA LEU A 55 -0.34 10.54 8.96
C LEU A 55 -0.97 11.86 9.42
N ALA A 56 -2.13 11.77 10.07
CA ALA A 56 -2.78 12.95 10.63
C ALA A 56 -1.86 13.65 11.65
N GLY A 57 -1.65 14.95 11.48
CA GLY A 57 -0.76 15.76 12.33
C GLY A 57 0.68 15.88 11.82
N GLU A 58 1.08 15.09 10.82
CA GLU A 58 2.37 15.24 10.16
C GLU A 58 2.27 16.24 8.99
N GLN A 59 2.58 17.51 9.23
CA GLN A 59 2.80 18.47 8.15
C GLN A 59 4.26 18.40 7.69
N HIS A 60 4.51 17.74 6.57
CA HIS A 60 5.77 17.90 5.86
C HIS A 60 5.71 19.23 5.10
N LEU A 61 6.48 20.24 5.54
CA LEU A 61 6.71 21.47 4.77
C LEU A 61 7.37 21.06 3.45
N GLN A 62 6.59 20.96 2.37
CA GLN A 62 7.14 20.92 1.03
C GLN A 62 7.62 22.33 0.69
N GLY A 63 8.94 22.53 0.78
CA GLY A 63 9.62 23.71 0.24
C GLY A 63 9.88 23.57 -1.25
#